data_AF-A0A450YU46-F1
#
_entry.id   AF-A0A450YU46-F1
#
_cell.length_a   1.000
_cell.length_b   1.000
_cell.length_c   1.000
_cell.angle_alpha   90.00
_cell.angle_beta   90.00
_cell.angle_gamma   90.00
#
_symmetry.space_group_name_H-M   'P 1'
#
loop_
_entity.id
_entity.type
_entity.pdbx_description
1 polymer ?
#
loop_
_entity_poly.entity_id
_entity_poly.type
_entity_poly.pdbx_seq_one_letter_code
_entity_poly.pdbx_strand_id
1 'polypeptide(L)'
;MRRLIKNLLTQKNLQEMYGEISVVVEPVEDALDKIFRMPHLRKLEIQINRPNSDPLHEYEKKFAARLKNQHAGKMRQDLTAKRNESLAPDDETRSLADLAQSNGYVRGLGTDQDGKPSEENTKEHPWQERVSYDPNTSIRGDIFMDKARSMMRYLRSKSQDHREEK
;
A
#
# COMPACT_ATOMS: atom_id res chain seq x y z
N MET A 1 -3.35 -9.80 -15.11
CA MET A 1 -3.90 -10.30 -13.82
C MET A 1 -4.74 -9.27 -13.07
N ARG A 2 -4.19 -8.10 -12.68
CA ARG A 2 -4.89 -7.07 -11.87
C ARG A 2 -6.30 -6.70 -12.35
N ARG A 3 -6.47 -6.47 -13.66
CA ARG A 3 -7.78 -6.12 -14.25
C ARG A 3 -8.84 -7.21 -14.04
N LEU A 4 -8.45 -8.49 -14.11
CA LEU A 4 -9.37 -9.61 -13.91
C LEU A 4 -9.86 -9.67 -12.46
N ILE A 5 -8.93 -9.59 -11.48
CA ILE A 5 -9.27 -9.58 -10.05
C ILE A 5 -10.16 -8.38 -9.72
N LYS A 6 -9.81 -7.19 -10.22
CA LYS A 6 -10.64 -6.00 -10.02
C LYS A 6 -12.06 -6.23 -10.53
N ASN A 7 -12.22 -6.68 -11.77
CA ASN A 7 -13.54 -6.92 -12.35
C ASN A 7 -14.35 -7.98 -11.59
N LEU A 8 -13.68 -9.00 -11.03
CA LEU A 8 -14.32 -10.05 -10.25
C LEU A 8 -14.80 -9.53 -8.88
N LEU A 9 -14.01 -8.70 -8.22
CA LEU A 9 -14.32 -8.17 -6.89
C LEU A 9 -15.27 -6.97 -6.93
N THR A 10 -15.36 -6.25 -8.05
CA THR A 10 -16.25 -5.10 -8.20
C THR A 10 -17.57 -5.45 -8.88
N GLN A 11 -18.04 -6.70 -8.82
CA GLN A 11 -19.34 -7.09 -9.37
C GLN A 11 -20.49 -6.48 -8.54
N LYS A 12 -21.62 -6.20 -9.19
CA LYS A 12 -22.76 -5.49 -8.58
C LYS A 12 -23.27 -6.16 -7.31
N ASN A 13 -23.42 -7.48 -7.31
CA ASN A 13 -23.82 -8.27 -6.15
C ASN A 13 -22.86 -8.11 -4.96
N LEU A 14 -21.55 -8.07 -5.20
CA LEU A 14 -20.56 -7.86 -4.14
C LEU A 14 -20.61 -6.42 -3.61
N GLN A 15 -20.79 -5.44 -4.49
CA GLN A 15 -20.93 -4.05 -4.06
C GLN A 15 -22.22 -3.81 -3.27
N GLU A 16 -23.31 -4.50 -3.59
CA GLU A 16 -24.55 -4.43 -2.81
C GLU A 16 -24.38 -5.03 -1.41
N MET A 17 -23.58 -6.09 -1.26
CA MET A 17 -23.33 -6.72 0.04
C MET A 17 -22.30 -5.99 0.90
N TYR A 18 -21.22 -5.48 0.28
CA TYR A 18 -20.04 -4.97 0.99
C TYR A 18 -19.79 -3.47 0.79
N GLY A 19 -20.57 -2.80 -0.06
CA GLY A 19 -20.38 -1.39 -0.40
C GLY A 19 -19.32 -1.16 -1.48
N GLU A 20 -18.71 0.03 -1.48
CA GLU A 20 -17.64 0.35 -2.41
C GLU A 20 -16.39 -0.49 -2.11
N ILE A 21 -15.94 -1.29 -3.08
CA ILE A 21 -14.79 -2.18 -2.95
C ILE A 21 -13.57 -1.56 -3.64
N SER A 22 -12.55 -1.23 -2.84
CA SER A 22 -11.27 -0.75 -3.36
C SER A 22 -10.30 -1.90 -3.61
N VAL A 23 -9.69 -2.00 -4.80
CA VAL A 23 -8.66 -3.01 -5.08
C VAL A 23 -7.30 -2.33 -5.19
N VAL A 24 -6.49 -2.52 -4.16
CA VAL A 24 -5.11 -2.02 -4.05
C VAL A 24 -4.14 -3.17 -4.24
N VAL A 25 -2.98 -2.88 -4.83
CA VAL A 25 -1.90 -3.85 -5.00
C VAL A 25 -0.95 -3.65 -3.84
N GLU A 26 -0.74 -4.70 -3.04
CA GLU A 26 0.22 -4.63 -1.95
C GLU A 26 1.64 -4.52 -2.52
N PRO A 27 2.40 -3.50 -2.12
CA PRO A 27 3.76 -3.35 -2.59
C PRO A 27 4.76 -4.15 -1.76
N VAL A 28 5.97 -4.34 -2.29
CA VAL A 28 7.14 -4.78 -1.50
C VAL A 28 7.42 -3.71 -0.42
N GLU A 29 7.82 -4.17 0.77
CA GLU A 29 8.00 -3.29 1.94
C GLU A 29 8.98 -2.13 1.67
N ASP A 30 10.00 -2.35 0.85
CA ASP A 30 11.06 -1.38 0.56
C ASP A 30 10.66 -0.22 -0.37
N ALA A 31 9.46 -0.26 -0.99
CA ALA A 31 9.07 0.72 -1.99
C ALA A 31 8.88 2.13 -1.39
N LEU A 32 8.34 2.20 -0.17
CA LEU A 32 8.16 3.47 0.54
C LEU A 32 9.49 4.03 1.06
N ASP A 33 10.37 3.13 1.52
CA ASP A 33 11.73 3.47 1.93
C ASP A 33 12.54 4.10 0.79
N LYS A 34 12.42 3.58 -0.43
CA LYS A 34 13.07 4.15 -1.62
C LYS A 34 12.66 5.60 -1.84
N ILE A 35 11.37 5.91 -1.70
CA ILE A 35 10.83 7.27 -1.82
C ILE A 35 11.45 8.19 -0.76
N PHE A 36 11.48 7.75 0.50
CA PHE A 36 12.00 8.56 1.61
C PHE A 36 13.52 8.69 1.65
N ARG A 37 14.25 7.79 0.98
CA ARG A 37 15.72 7.82 0.86
C ARG A 37 16.22 8.60 -0.36
N MET A 38 15.34 9.16 -1.19
CA MET A 38 15.75 10.02 -2.31
C MET A 38 16.55 11.22 -1.79
N PRO A 39 17.80 11.44 -2.23
CA PRO A 39 18.62 12.57 -1.75
C PRO A 39 17.96 13.94 -1.97
N HIS A 40 17.22 14.10 -3.06
CA HIS A 40 16.42 15.29 -3.34
C HIS A 40 14.98 14.94 -3.69
N LEU A 41 14.16 14.62 -2.69
CA LEU A 41 12.73 14.41 -2.87
C LEU A 41 12.05 15.75 -3.21
N ARG A 42 11.61 15.90 -4.46
CA ARG A 42 11.01 17.14 -4.99
C ARG A 42 9.49 17.16 -4.86
N LYS A 43 8.83 16.02 -5.05
CA LYS A 43 7.38 15.89 -4.89
C LYS A 43 7.02 14.59 -4.19
N LEU A 44 5.96 14.65 -3.40
CA LEU A 44 5.34 13.50 -2.76
C LEU A 44 3.83 13.59 -2.98
N GLU A 45 3.26 12.57 -3.61
CA GLU A 45 1.82 12.41 -3.79
C GLU A 45 1.37 11.21 -2.97
N ILE A 46 0.45 11.41 -2.04
CA ILE A 46 -0.13 10.37 -1.20
C ILE A 46 -1.62 10.30 -1.52
N GLN A 47 -2.12 9.12 -1.92
CA GLN A 47 -3.55 8.86 -2.00
C GLN A 47 -3.90 7.67 -1.12
N ILE A 48 -4.85 7.88 -0.21
CA ILE A 48 -5.37 6.82 0.66
C ILE A 48 -6.84 6.63 0.30
N ASN A 49 -7.23 5.42 -0.08
CA ASN A 49 -8.65 5.07 -0.19
C ASN A 49 -9.14 4.59 1.18
N ARG A 50 -10.45 4.61 1.40
CA ARG A 50 -11.03 4.03 2.60
C ARG A 50 -10.59 2.55 2.74
N PRO A 51 -10.01 2.13 3.88
CA PRO A 51 -9.67 0.73 4.10
C PRO A 51 -10.89 -0.18 3.99
N ASN A 52 -10.73 -1.34 3.36
CA ASN A 52 -11.82 -2.33 3.22
C ASN A 52 -11.98 -3.20 4.47
N SER A 53 -10.92 -3.32 5.27
CA SER A 53 -10.88 -4.16 6.47
C SER A 53 -11.29 -3.36 7.69
N ASP A 54 -11.70 -4.05 8.75
CA ASP A 54 -11.81 -3.42 10.06
C ASP A 54 -10.44 -2.83 10.45
N PRO A 55 -10.38 -1.55 10.86
CA PRO A 55 -9.13 -0.91 11.19
C PRO A 55 -8.49 -1.60 12.40
N LEU A 56 -7.24 -2.04 12.24
CA LEU A 56 -6.54 -2.82 13.26
C LEU A 56 -5.71 -1.92 14.20
N HIS A 57 -5.43 -0.68 13.78
CA HIS A 57 -4.67 0.31 14.53
C HIS A 57 -5.51 1.54 14.91
N GLU A 58 -5.16 2.19 16.03
CA GLU A 58 -5.83 3.41 16.49
C GLU A 58 -5.72 4.56 15.47
N TYR A 59 -4.58 4.70 14.79
CA TYR A 59 -4.41 5.73 13.75
C TYR A 59 -5.30 5.45 12.54
N GLU A 60 -5.28 4.21 12.02
CA GLU A 60 -6.14 3.78 10.92
C GLU A 60 -7.63 3.91 11.26
N LYS A 61 -8.02 3.60 12.50
CA LYS A 61 -9.38 3.74 13.00
C LYS A 61 -9.81 5.21 13.03
N LYS A 62 -8.95 6.11 13.52
CA LYS A 62 -9.19 7.56 13.48
C LYS A 62 -9.30 8.07 12.05
N PHE A 63 -8.43 7.60 11.15
CA PHE A 63 -8.46 7.97 9.74
C PHE A 63 -9.74 7.49 9.03
N ALA A 64 -10.12 6.22 9.23
CA ALA A 64 -11.35 5.65 8.68
C ALA A 64 -12.60 6.37 9.21
N ALA A 65 -12.64 6.69 10.51
CA ALA A 65 -13.71 7.49 11.09
C ALA A 65 -13.75 8.91 10.51
N ARG A 66 -12.59 9.55 10.33
CA ARG A 66 -12.46 10.86 9.68
C ARG A 66 -13.02 10.86 8.26
N LEU A 67 -12.71 9.86 7.44
CA LEU A 67 -13.28 9.73 6.10
C LEU A 67 -14.78 9.48 6.12
N LYS A 68 -15.25 8.57 6.99
CA LYS A 68 -16.67 8.26 7.17
C LYS A 68 -17.48 9.50 7.53
N ASN A 69 -17.03 10.28 8.51
CA ASN A 69 -17.70 11.48 9.01
C ASN A 69 -17.76 12.60 7.96
N GLN A 70 -16.85 12.58 6.99
CA GLN A 70 -16.83 13.52 5.86
C GLN A 70 -17.51 12.96 4.60
N HIS A 71 -18.10 11.75 4.68
CA HIS A 71 -18.64 11.04 3.51
C HIS A 71 -17.64 10.91 2.36
N ALA A 72 -16.35 10.80 2.68
CA ALA A 72 -15.26 10.75 1.72
C ALA A 72 -14.85 9.30 1.41
N GLY A 73 -14.71 8.97 0.12
CA GLY A 73 -14.18 7.66 -0.33
C GLY A 73 -12.64 7.59 -0.36
N LYS A 74 -11.95 8.73 -0.39
CA LYS A 74 -10.48 8.83 -0.46
C LYS A 74 -9.97 10.18 0.05
N MET A 75 -8.69 10.22 0.45
CA MET A 75 -7.92 11.44 0.72
C MET A 75 -6.73 11.55 -0.24
N ARG A 76 -6.35 12.77 -0.60
CA ARG A 76 -5.10 13.07 -1.30
C ARG A 76 -4.31 14.15 -0.57
N GLN A 77 -2.99 13.99 -0.55
CA GLN A 77 -2.05 14.99 -0.08
C GLN A 77 -0.91 15.10 -1.09
N ASP A 78 -0.70 16.31 -1.59
CA ASP A 78 0.37 16.63 -2.54
C ASP A 78 1.32 17.64 -1.90
N LEU A 79 2.60 17.28 -1.82
CA LEU A 79 3.68 18.13 -1.32
C LEU A 79 4.68 18.40 -2.43
N THR A 80 5.12 19.64 -2.55
CA THR A 80 6.17 20.05 -3.48
C THR A 80 7.22 20.86 -2.72
N ALA A 81 8.49 20.46 -2.84
CA ALA A 81 9.58 21.17 -2.20
C ALA A 81 9.73 22.58 -2.77
N LYS A 82 10.05 23.54 -1.90
CA LYS A 82 10.48 24.88 -2.30
C LYS A 82 11.70 24.80 -3.22
N ARG A 83 11.98 25.88 -3.94
CA ARG A 83 13.13 25.93 -4.87
C ARG A 83 14.42 25.65 -4.11
N ASN A 84 15.26 24.76 -4.65
CA ASN A 84 16.53 24.32 -4.07
C ASN A 84 16.43 23.64 -2.68
N GLU A 85 15.22 23.25 -2.25
CA GLU A 85 15.00 22.45 -1.06
C GLU A 85 14.59 21.01 -1.43
N SER A 86 14.73 20.10 -0.47
CA SER A 86 14.16 18.75 -0.49
C SER A 86 13.00 18.68 0.50
N LEU A 87 12.00 17.86 0.20
CA LEU A 87 10.98 17.51 1.19
C LEU A 87 11.63 16.75 2.33
N ALA A 88 11.25 17.11 3.56
CA ALA A 88 11.48 16.35 4.77
C ALA A 88 10.11 15.99 5.35
N PRO A 89 9.52 14.84 4.95
CA PRO A 89 8.22 14.42 5.46
C PRO A 89 8.27 14.26 6.98
N ASP A 90 7.33 14.92 7.66
CA ASP A 90 7.12 14.80 9.11
C ASP A 90 6.43 13.48 9.48
N ASP A 91 6.25 13.24 10.78
CA ASP A 91 5.69 12.00 11.31
C ASP A 91 4.25 11.78 10.82
N GLU A 92 3.45 12.84 10.69
CA GLU A 92 2.08 12.74 10.17
C GLU A 92 2.08 12.34 8.69
N THR A 93 2.92 12.98 7.86
CA THR A 93 3.06 12.66 6.44
C THR A 93 3.56 11.24 6.24
N ARG A 94 4.51 10.78 7.07
CA ARG A 94 5.01 9.39 7.05
C ARG A 94 3.93 8.40 7.44
N SER A 95 3.13 8.70 8.47
CA SER A 95 2.00 7.86 8.89
C SER A 95 0.92 7.76 7.81
N LEU A 96 0.65 8.86 7.11
CA LEU A 96 -0.28 8.88 5.98
C LEU A 96 0.26 8.06 4.80
N ALA A 97 1.55 8.17 4.51
CA ALA A 97 2.20 7.43 3.44
C ALA A 97 2.24 5.92 3.72
N ASP A 98 2.50 5.54 4.97
CA ASP A 98 2.44 4.15 5.43
C ASP A 98 1.03 3.58 5.26
N LEU A 99 0.01 4.30 5.75
CA LEU A 99 -1.38 3.90 5.56
C LEU A 99 -1.77 3.81 4.07
N ALA A 100 -1.22 4.69 3.23
CA ALA A 100 -1.42 4.68 1.78
C ALA A 100 -0.77 3.49 1.09
N GLN A 101 0.29 2.91 1.66
CA GLN A 101 1.01 1.78 1.08
C GLN A 101 0.06 0.60 0.84
N SER A 102 -0.77 0.26 1.83
CA SER A 102 -1.73 -0.86 1.75
C SER A 102 -3.15 -0.43 1.35
N ASN A 103 -3.51 0.85 1.48
CA ASN A 103 -4.86 1.35 1.19
C ASN A 103 -4.95 2.30 -0.02
N GLY A 104 -3.86 2.53 -0.76
CA GLY A 104 -3.87 3.39 -1.94
C GLY A 104 -2.56 3.40 -2.71
N TYR A 105 -1.83 4.52 -2.66
CA TYR A 105 -0.47 4.61 -3.18
C TYR A 105 0.30 5.82 -2.65
N VAL A 106 1.62 5.72 -2.76
CA VAL A 106 2.56 6.83 -2.58
C VAL A 106 3.42 6.93 -3.83
N ARG A 107 3.61 8.16 -4.32
CA ARG A 107 4.50 8.46 -5.44
C ARG A 107 5.50 9.53 -5.03
N GLY A 108 6.78 9.26 -5.24
CA GLY A 108 7.89 10.19 -5.04
C GLY A 108 8.54 10.57 -6.36
N LEU A 109 8.87 11.85 -6.50
CA LEU A 109 9.69 12.35 -7.60
C LEU A 109 10.90 13.06 -7.01
N GLY A 110 12.09 12.72 -7.48
CA GLY A 110 13.32 13.28 -6.94
C GLY A 110 14.55 12.90 -7.73
N THR A 111 15.63 12.61 -7.02
CA THR A 111 16.87 12.06 -7.58
C THR A 111 17.20 10.74 -6.91
N ASP A 112 17.90 9.87 -7.63
CA ASP A 112 18.51 8.66 -7.08
C ASP A 112 19.86 8.97 -6.42
N GLN A 113 20.56 7.91 -5.97
CA GLN A 113 21.88 8.02 -5.35
C GLN A 113 22.98 8.48 -6.32
N ASP A 114 22.76 8.35 -7.64
CA ASP A 114 23.68 8.86 -8.68
C ASP A 114 23.38 10.33 -9.04
N GLY A 115 22.38 10.95 -8.41
CA GLY A 115 21.91 12.30 -8.72
C GLY A 115 21.07 12.41 -10.00
N LYS A 116 20.62 11.29 -10.57
CA LYS A 116 19.76 11.27 -11.77
C LYS A 116 18.30 11.42 -11.37
N PRO A 117 17.44 12.04 -12.21
CA PRO A 117 16.01 12.10 -11.96
C PRO A 117 15.43 10.69 -11.78
N SER A 118 14.66 10.50 -10.70
CA SER A 118 13.99 9.24 -10.39
C SER A 118 12.54 9.47 -9.98
N GLU A 119 11.70 8.50 -10.34
CA GLU A 119 10.30 8.42 -9.97
C GLU A 119 10.05 7.05 -9.34
N GLU A 120 9.48 7.05 -8.14
CA GLU A 120 9.12 5.83 -7.42
C GLU A 120 7.63 5.84 -7.10
N ASN A 121 6.95 4.73 -7.33
CA ASN A 121 5.52 4.59 -7.09
C ASN A 121 5.23 3.23 -6.47
N THR A 122 4.62 3.22 -5.28
CA THR A 122 4.33 1.96 -4.58
C THR A 122 3.43 1.04 -5.42
N LYS A 123 2.57 1.57 -6.30
CA LYS A 123 1.75 0.74 -7.22
C LYS A 123 2.56 -0.08 -8.21
N GLU A 124 3.79 0.31 -8.52
CA GLU A 124 4.63 -0.32 -9.54
C GLU A 124 5.55 -1.40 -8.97
N HIS A 125 5.58 -1.55 -7.64
CA HIS A 125 6.41 -2.51 -6.92
C HIS A 125 5.57 -3.58 -6.22
N PRO A 126 4.80 -4.43 -6.94
CA PRO A 126 3.93 -5.41 -6.31
C PRO A 126 4.74 -6.43 -5.50
N TRP A 127 4.23 -6.82 -4.34
CA TRP A 127 4.82 -7.92 -3.57
C TRP A 127 4.72 -9.23 -4.36
N GLN A 128 5.87 -9.83 -4.62
CA GLN A 128 5.99 -11.10 -5.34
C GLN A 128 6.79 -12.10 -4.52
N GLU A 129 6.27 -13.31 -4.44
CA GLU A 129 6.90 -14.42 -3.75
C GLU A 129 7.09 -15.60 -4.70
N ARG A 130 8.30 -16.19 -4.70
CA ARG A 130 8.61 -17.37 -5.50
C ARG A 130 8.68 -18.61 -4.60
N VAL A 131 8.15 -19.72 -5.09
CA VAL A 131 8.21 -21.02 -4.41
C VAL A 131 8.61 -22.10 -5.41
N SER A 132 9.52 -22.97 -5.00
CA SER A 132 9.93 -24.15 -5.76
C SER A 132 9.20 -25.37 -5.21
N TYR A 133 8.81 -26.31 -6.08
CA TYR A 133 8.20 -27.57 -5.68
C TYR A 133 8.66 -28.71 -6.59
N ASP A 134 8.65 -29.93 -6.07
CA ASP A 134 8.90 -31.13 -6.85
C ASP A 134 7.57 -31.62 -7.46
N PRO A 135 7.45 -31.65 -8.81
CA PRO A 135 6.22 -32.10 -9.46
C PRO A 135 5.91 -33.58 -9.27
N ASN A 136 6.86 -34.39 -8.79
CA ASN A 136 6.66 -35.81 -8.53
C ASN A 136 6.03 -36.08 -7.16
N THR A 137 6.16 -35.14 -6.21
CA THR A 137 5.68 -35.31 -4.83
C THR A 137 4.62 -34.29 -4.44
N SER A 138 4.41 -33.25 -5.24
CA SER A 138 3.52 -32.14 -4.89
C SER A 138 2.68 -31.67 -6.08
N ILE A 139 1.40 -31.37 -5.80
CA ILE A 139 0.49 -30.78 -6.77
C ILE A 139 0.70 -29.26 -6.78
N ARG A 140 0.91 -28.68 -7.97
CA ARG A 140 1.14 -27.22 -8.15
C ARG A 140 0.08 -26.36 -7.46
N GLY A 141 -1.19 -26.77 -7.55
CA GLY A 141 -2.32 -26.07 -6.96
C GLY A 141 -2.23 -25.98 -5.44
N ASP A 142 -1.85 -27.07 -4.77
CA ASP A 142 -1.73 -27.11 -3.31
C ASP A 142 -0.58 -26.22 -2.83
N ILE A 143 0.57 -26.29 -3.50
CA ILE A 143 1.71 -25.42 -3.21
C ILE A 143 1.35 -23.94 -3.39
N PHE A 144 0.62 -23.60 -4.45
CA PHE A 144 0.11 -22.24 -4.65
C PHE A 144 -0.81 -21.80 -3.51
N MET A 145 -1.76 -22.65 -3.11
CA MET A 145 -2.70 -22.35 -2.02
C MET A 145 -2.00 -22.20 -0.68
N ASP A 146 -1.01 -23.03 -0.38
CA ASP A 146 -0.24 -22.95 0.85
C ASP A 146 0.60 -21.69 0.92
N LYS A 147 1.25 -21.31 -0.21
CA LYS A 147 1.98 -20.04 -0.28
C LYS A 147 1.03 -18.85 -0.14
N ALA A 148 -0.13 -18.87 -0.81
CA ALA A 148 -1.14 -17.82 -0.68
C ALA A 148 -1.66 -17.68 0.77
N ARG A 149 -1.94 -18.79 1.46
CA ARG A 149 -2.31 -18.79 2.89
C ARG A 149 -1.20 -18.22 3.77
N SER A 150 0.05 -18.56 3.48
CA SER A 150 1.20 -18.01 4.20
C SER A 150 1.30 -16.49 4.04
N MET A 151 1.16 -15.99 2.82
CA MET A 151 1.15 -14.54 2.54
C MET A 151 -0.02 -13.85 3.25
N MET A 152 -1.22 -14.45 3.24
CA MET A 152 -2.38 -13.93 3.97
C MET A 152 -2.16 -13.87 5.48
N ARG A 153 -1.50 -14.88 6.07
CA ARG A 153 -1.13 -14.85 7.50
C ARG A 153 -0.16 -13.72 7.80
N TYR A 154 0.86 -13.53 6.95
CA TYR A 154 1.82 -12.45 7.09
C TYR A 154 1.15 -11.07 7.00
N LEU A 155 0.24 -10.85 6.05
CA LEU A 155 -0.50 -9.58 5.98
C LEU A 155 -1.29 -9.32 7.26
N ARG A 156 -1.93 -10.36 7.82
CA ARG A 156 -2.65 -10.25 9.08
C ARG A 156 -1.73 -9.95 10.27
N SER A 157 -0.52 -10.52 10.32
CA SER A 157 0.44 -10.25 11.39
C SER A 157 1.08 -8.88 11.25
N LYS A 158 1.42 -8.44 10.03
CA LYS A 158 1.89 -7.07 9.76
C LYS A 158 0.87 -6.03 10.22
N SER A 159 -0.40 -6.28 9.96
CA SER A 159 -1.48 -5.42 10.47
C SER A 159 -1.71 -5.55 11.98
N GLN A 160 -0.97 -6.41 12.70
CA GLN A 160 -0.99 -6.56 14.16
C GLN A 160 0.32 -6.10 14.81
N ASP A 161 1.47 -6.13 14.11
CA ASP A 161 2.79 -5.87 14.68
C ASP A 161 3.09 -4.37 14.90
N HIS A 162 2.39 -3.41 14.26
CA HIS A 162 2.47 -1.99 14.70
C HIS A 162 1.80 -1.74 16.08
N ARG A 163 1.53 -2.80 16.86
CA ARG A 163 1.16 -2.74 18.28
C ARG A 163 2.32 -2.44 19.22
N GLU A 164 3.57 -2.76 18.84
CA GLU A 164 4.67 -2.87 19.82
C GLU A 164 5.71 -1.74 19.78
N GLU A 165 5.65 -0.79 18.83
CA GLU A 165 6.59 0.35 18.78
C GLU A 165 6.13 1.58 19.60
N LYS A 166 5.58 1.37 20.79
CA LYS A 166 5.28 2.45 21.75
C LYS A 166 6.17 2.43 22.97
#